data_AF-A0A925D6A5-F1
#
_entry.id   AF-A0A925D6A5-F1
#
_cell.length_a   1.000
_cell.length_b   1.000
_cell.length_c   1.000
_cell.angle_alpha   90.00
_cell.angle_beta   90.00
_cell.angle_gamma   90.00
#
_symmetry.space_group_name_H-M   'P 1'
#
loop_
_entity.id
_entity.type
_entity.pdbx_description
1 polymer ?
#
loop_
_entity_poly.entity_id
_entity_poly.type
_entity_poly.pdbx_seq_one_letter_code
_entity_poly.pdbx_strand_id
1 'polypeptide(L)'
;ALYERAYAVHAPLAQKFPDSAPCRNNVAWLSAVCHQRLDEALVHAQKAVELSPSTSSYLDTLAEVHFQKGDRPKAIEYAKNVLELAPGNKLFAERLNHFENDPLPK
;
A
#
# COMPACT_ATOMS: atom_id res chain seq x y z
N ALA A 1 -18.50 11.01 2.88
CA ALA A 1 -17.25 11.78 2.72
C ALA A 1 -16.61 11.49 1.36
N LEU A 2 -15.57 12.23 0.95
CA LEU A 2 -14.87 12.01 -0.33
C LEU A 2 -14.33 10.57 -0.47
N TYR A 3 -13.83 9.99 0.63
CA TYR A 3 -13.36 8.60 0.68
C TYR A 3 -14.43 7.61 0.19
N GLU A 4 -15.64 7.64 0.76
CA GLU A 4 -16.72 6.72 0.39
C GLU A 4 -17.09 6.80 -1.10
N ARG A 5 -17.03 8.01 -1.69
CA ARG A 5 -17.28 8.19 -3.13
C ARG A 5 -16.17 7.58 -3.98
N ALA A 6 -14.91 7.80 -3.61
CA ALA A 6 -13.78 7.23 -4.33
C ALA A 6 -13.73 5.71 -4.18
N TYR A 7 -13.97 5.20 -2.97
CA TYR A 7 -14.02 3.77 -2.69
C TYR A 7 -15.14 3.08 -3.47
N ALA A 8 -16.33 3.70 -3.57
CA ALA A 8 -17.44 3.19 -4.38
C ALA A 8 -17.15 3.13 -5.89
N VAL A 9 -16.10 3.81 -6.38
CA VAL A 9 -15.63 3.68 -7.76
C VAL A 9 -14.58 2.57 -7.87
N HIS A 10 -13.58 2.56 -6.98
CA HIS A 10 -12.45 1.64 -7.10
C HIS A 10 -12.76 0.20 -6.67
N ALA A 11 -13.53 0.00 -5.59
CA ALA A 11 -13.82 -1.34 -5.07
C ALA A 11 -14.60 -2.22 -6.08
N PRO A 12 -15.66 -1.73 -6.76
CA PRO A 12 -16.35 -2.53 -7.78
C PRO A 12 -15.46 -2.86 -8.98
N LEU A 13 -14.52 -1.97 -9.36
CA LEU A 13 -13.58 -2.25 -10.44
C LEU A 13 -12.62 -3.39 -10.04
N ALA A 14 -12.11 -3.38 -8.81
CA ALA A 14 -11.27 -4.46 -8.29
C ALA A 14 -12.04 -5.80 -8.19
N GLN A 15 -13.36 -5.78 -7.95
CA GLN A 15 -14.19 -6.98 -7.98
C GLN A 15 -14.45 -7.47 -9.41
N LYS A 16 -14.73 -6.54 -10.34
CA LYS A 16 -14.97 -6.86 -11.76
C LYS A 16 -13.72 -7.40 -12.45
N PHE A 17 -12.54 -6.92 -12.04
CA PHE A 17 -11.24 -7.31 -12.57
C PHE A 17 -10.34 -7.84 -11.44
N PRO A 18 -10.63 -9.05 -10.92
CA PRO A 18 -10.00 -9.57 -9.70
C PRO A 18 -8.48 -9.76 -9.82
N ASP A 19 -7.99 -9.98 -11.03
CA ASP A 19 -6.57 -10.19 -11.37
C ASP A 19 -5.88 -8.93 -11.91
N SER A 20 -6.54 -7.77 -11.81
CA SER A 20 -5.93 -6.49 -12.15
C SER A 20 -5.15 -5.94 -10.95
N ALA A 21 -3.82 -6.13 -10.96
CA ALA A 21 -2.93 -5.57 -9.94
C ALA A 21 -3.12 -4.05 -9.75
N PRO A 22 -3.27 -3.23 -10.81
CA PRO A 22 -3.59 -1.81 -10.64
C PRO A 22 -4.91 -1.54 -9.92
N CYS A 23 -5.99 -2.28 -10.23
CA CYS A 23 -7.28 -2.08 -9.56
C CYS A 23 -7.20 -2.41 -8.07
N ARG A 24 -6.53 -3.52 -7.74
CA ARG A 24 -6.24 -3.93 -6.35
C ARG A 24 -5.44 -2.87 -5.62
N ASN A 25 -4.31 -2.43 -6.21
CA ASN A 25 -3.45 -1.41 -5.61
C ASN A 25 -4.19 -0.09 -5.37
N ASN A 26 -5.05 0.35 -6.29
CA ASN A 26 -5.80 1.60 -6.13
C ASN A 26 -6.75 1.57 -4.92
N VAL A 27 -7.42 0.44 -4.66
CA VAL A 27 -8.26 0.29 -3.46
C VAL A 27 -7.41 0.29 -2.20
N ALA A 28 -6.29 -0.42 -2.21
CA ALA A 28 -5.37 -0.51 -1.09
C ALA A 28 -4.77 0.86 -0.74
N TRP A 29 -4.20 1.55 -1.72
CA TRP A 29 -3.60 2.87 -1.56
C TRP A 29 -4.60 3.89 -1.03
N LEU A 30 -5.78 4.00 -1.65
CA LEU A 30 -6.84 4.91 -1.21
C LEU A 30 -7.21 4.67 0.26
N SER A 31 -7.35 3.40 0.63
CA SER A 31 -7.76 2.99 1.98
C SER A 31 -6.66 3.25 3.01
N ALA A 32 -5.40 3.00 2.65
CA ALA A 32 -4.24 3.30 3.49
C ALA A 32 -4.09 4.80 3.76
N VAL A 33 -4.05 5.63 2.71
CA VAL A 33 -3.83 7.09 2.88
C VAL A 33 -4.99 7.82 3.52
N CYS A 34 -6.20 7.25 3.47
CA CYS A 34 -7.35 7.80 4.18
C CYS A 34 -7.52 7.23 5.59
N HIS A 35 -6.67 6.27 5.99
CA HIS A 35 -6.78 5.54 7.26
C HIS A 35 -8.16 4.91 7.46
N GLN A 36 -8.65 4.18 6.45
CA GLN A 36 -9.98 3.58 6.42
C GLN A 36 -9.88 2.14 5.91
N ARG A 37 -10.72 1.23 6.43
CA ARG A 37 -10.83 -0.17 5.96
C ARG A 37 -9.49 -0.89 5.79
N LEU A 38 -8.57 -0.70 6.75
CA LEU A 38 -7.18 -1.15 6.63
C LEU A 38 -7.02 -2.67 6.48
N ASP A 39 -7.91 -3.47 7.07
CA ASP A 39 -7.92 -4.92 6.88
C ASP A 39 -8.20 -5.30 5.42
N GLU A 40 -9.13 -4.60 4.78
CA GLU A 40 -9.42 -4.80 3.37
C GLU A 40 -8.30 -4.27 2.48
N ALA A 41 -7.72 -3.13 2.86
CA ALA A 41 -6.56 -2.55 2.18
C ALA A 41 -5.40 -3.56 2.13
N LEU A 42 -5.17 -4.29 3.21
CA LEU A 42 -4.12 -5.31 3.29
C LEU A 42 -4.35 -6.45 2.31
N VAL A 43 -5.58 -6.96 2.21
CA VAL A 43 -5.95 -8.01 1.26
C VAL A 43 -5.71 -7.55 -0.18
N HIS A 44 -6.13 -6.33 -0.52
CA HIS A 44 -5.91 -5.82 -1.87
C HIS A 44 -4.44 -5.54 -2.17
N ALA A 45 -3.67 -4.99 -1.22
CA ALA A 45 -2.23 -4.73 -1.39
C ALA A 45 -1.46 -6.04 -1.60
N GLN A 46 -1.73 -7.06 -0.78
CA GLN A 46 -1.11 -8.38 -0.93
C GLN A 46 -1.43 -8.98 -2.30
N LYS A 47 -2.68 -8.90 -2.75
CA LYS A 47 -3.04 -9.42 -4.08
C LYS A 47 -2.38 -8.63 -5.21
N ALA A 48 -2.23 -7.30 -5.08
CA ALA A 48 -1.52 -6.49 -6.07
C ALA A 48 -0.04 -6.88 -6.19
N VAL A 49 0.63 -7.13 -5.06
CA VAL A 49 2.00 -7.63 -5.01
C VAL A 49 2.11 -9.05 -5.54
N GLU A 50 1.19 -9.95 -5.20
CA GLU A 50 1.16 -11.32 -5.73
C GLU A 50 1.06 -11.34 -7.26
N LEU A 51 0.21 -10.48 -7.83
CA LEU A 51 0.00 -10.38 -9.27
C LEU A 51 1.17 -9.69 -10.00
N SER A 52 1.92 -8.82 -9.32
CA SER A 52 3.03 -8.07 -9.92
C SER A 52 4.15 -7.79 -8.91
N PRO A 53 4.92 -8.81 -8.51
CA PRO A 53 5.82 -8.76 -7.34
C PRO A 53 7.03 -7.85 -7.52
N SER A 54 7.42 -7.56 -8.76
CA SER A 54 8.55 -6.67 -9.09
C SER A 54 8.14 -5.20 -9.20
N THR A 55 6.89 -4.85 -8.90
CA THR A 55 6.42 -3.46 -8.98
C THR A 55 6.66 -2.74 -7.66
N SER A 56 7.72 -1.94 -7.60
CA SER A 56 8.12 -1.18 -6.41
C SER A 56 6.99 -0.35 -5.80
N SER A 57 6.12 0.26 -6.61
CA SER A 57 4.98 1.05 -6.09
C SER A 57 3.91 0.20 -5.40
N TYR A 58 3.76 -1.08 -5.75
CA TYR A 58 2.79 -1.97 -5.09
C TYR A 58 3.35 -2.50 -3.77
N LEU A 59 4.65 -2.78 -3.73
CA LEU A 59 5.35 -3.08 -2.49
C LEU A 59 5.34 -1.88 -1.53
N ASP A 60 5.49 -0.66 -2.04
CA ASP A 60 5.38 0.58 -1.25
C ASP A 60 3.96 0.76 -0.68
N THR A 61 2.91 0.52 -1.47
CA THR A 61 1.53 0.50 -0.96
C THR A 61 1.35 -0.55 0.14
N LEU A 62 1.91 -1.75 -0.02
CA LEU A 62 1.83 -2.79 1.01
C LEU A 62 2.55 -2.37 2.30
N ALA A 63 3.73 -1.74 2.18
CA ALA A 63 4.46 -1.17 3.31
C ALA A 63 3.63 -0.10 4.04
N GLU A 64 3.02 0.82 3.29
CA GLU A 64 2.14 1.85 3.82
C GLU A 64 0.95 1.24 4.57
N VAL A 65 0.28 0.23 4.01
CA VAL A 65 -0.83 -0.46 4.70
C VAL A 65 -0.37 -1.07 6.02
N HIS A 66 0.79 -1.73 6.05
CA HIS A 66 1.34 -2.28 7.30
C HIS A 66 1.62 -1.18 8.34
N PHE A 67 2.21 -0.06 7.92
CA PHE A 67 2.45 1.07 8.81
C PHE A 67 1.16 1.65 9.38
N GLN A 68 0.15 1.85 8.52
CA GLN A 68 -1.17 2.33 8.93
C GLN A 68 -1.88 1.39 9.90
N LYS A 69 -1.60 0.09 9.83
CA LYS A 69 -2.10 -0.93 10.76
C LYS A 69 -1.28 -1.05 12.05
N GLY A 70 -0.23 -0.26 12.24
CA GLY A 70 0.65 -0.32 13.40
C GLY A 70 1.78 -1.36 13.30
N ASP A 71 1.89 -2.09 12.17
CA ASP A 71 2.91 -3.10 11.95
C ASP A 71 4.17 -2.48 11.32
N ARG A 72 4.87 -1.66 12.12
CA ARG A 72 6.12 -1.02 11.70
C ARG A 72 7.18 -2.01 11.19
N PRO A 73 7.44 -3.15 11.85
CA PRO A 73 8.45 -4.09 11.39
C PRO A 73 8.23 -4.53 9.93
N LYS A 74 7.00 -4.89 9.55
CA LYS A 74 6.70 -5.26 8.16
C LYS A 74 6.75 -4.08 7.20
N ALA A 75 6.32 -2.88 7.63
CA ALA A 75 6.43 -1.69 6.80
C ALA A 75 7.88 -1.42 6.39
N ILE A 76 8.81 -1.50 7.36
CA ILE A 76 10.25 -1.32 7.12
C ILE A 76 10.82 -2.44 6.24
N GLU A 77 10.43 -3.70 6.48
CA GLU A 77 10.85 -4.83 5.65
C GLU A 77 10.50 -4.61 4.17
N TYR A 78 9.22 -4.32 3.87
CA TYR A 78 8.80 -4.09 2.50
C TYR A 78 9.42 -2.83 1.89
N ALA A 79 9.57 -1.75 2.66
CA ALA A 79 10.21 -0.52 2.18
C ALA A 79 11.71 -0.72 1.82
N LYS A 80 12.41 -1.62 2.53
CA LYS A 80 13.78 -2.02 2.15
C LYS A 80 13.79 -2.78 0.84
N ASN A 81 12.87 -3.73 0.64
CA ASN A 81 12.73 -4.45 -0.63
C ASN A 81 12.41 -3.49 -1.80
N VAL A 82 11.62 -2.45 -1.57
CA VAL A 82 11.34 -1.40 -2.56
C VAL A 82 12.64 -0.70 -3.01
N LEU A 83 13.53 -0.38 -2.07
CA LEU A 83 14.83 0.26 -2.36
C LEU A 83 15.83 -0.66 -3.06
N GLU A 84 15.74 -1.97 -2.86
CA GLU A 84 16.52 -2.94 -3.64
C GLU A 84 16.11 -2.96 -5.12
N LEU A 85 14.81 -2.82 -5.40
CA LEU A 85 14.27 -2.79 -6.76
C LEU A 85 14.44 -1.43 -7.45
N ALA A 86 14.42 -0.34 -6.69
CA ALA A 86 14.54 1.02 -7.20
C ALA A 86 15.63 1.81 -6.45
N PRO A 87 16.91 1.40 -6.57
CA PRO A 87 18.00 2.03 -5.84
C PRO A 87 18.15 3.50 -6.24
N GLY A 88 18.37 4.36 -5.26
CA GLY A 88 18.54 5.81 -5.47
C GLY A 88 17.25 6.59 -5.67
N ASN A 89 16.07 5.96 -5.57
CA ASN A 89 14.81 6.69 -5.57
C ASN A 89 14.60 7.42 -4.23
N LYS A 90 14.74 8.76 -4.27
CA LYS A 90 14.62 9.62 -3.09
C LYS A 90 13.28 9.49 -2.38
N LEU A 91 12.17 9.31 -3.13
CA LEU A 91 10.84 9.17 -2.55
C LEU A 91 10.74 7.92 -1.68
N PHE A 92 11.28 6.79 -2.15
CA PHE A 92 11.25 5.54 -1.38
C PHE A 92 12.20 5.58 -0.18
N ALA A 93 13.32 6.31 -0.28
CA ALA A 93 14.19 6.54 0.87
C ALA A 93 13.49 7.40 1.94
N GLU A 94 12.73 8.42 1.53
CA GLU A 94 11.90 9.23 2.42
C GLU A 94 10.77 8.41 3.06
N ARG A 95 10.14 7.49 2.32
CA ARG A 95 9.13 6.53 2.84
C ARG A 95 9.72 5.62 3.92
N LEU A 96 10.88 5.03 3.68
CA LEU A 96 11.56 4.22 4.69
C LEU A 96 11.86 5.05 5.95
N ASN A 97 12.41 6.25 5.80
CA ASN A 97 12.68 7.13 6.94
C ASN A 97 11.41 7.49 7.72
N HIS A 98 10.30 7.73 7.03
CA HIS A 98 8.99 7.93 7.65
C HIS A 98 8.58 6.70 8.49
N PHE A 99 8.65 5.50 7.92
CA PHE A 99 8.29 4.27 8.64
C PHE A 99 9.21 3.98 9.83
N GLU A 100 10.48 4.37 9.77
CA GLU A 100 11.43 4.18 10.86
C GLU A 100 11.19 5.15 12.03
N ASN A 101 10.84 6.41 11.74
CA ASN A 101 10.94 7.48 12.73
C ASN A 101 9.60 8.11 13.15
N ASP A 102 8.61 8.19 12.28
CA ASP A 102 7.36 8.88 12.58
C ASP A 102 6.51 8.05 13.56
N PRO A 103 5.64 8.64 14.40
CA PRO A 103 4.80 7.86 15.31
C PRO A 103 3.84 6.95 14.54
N LEU A 104 3.55 5.76 15.12
CA LEU A 104 2.50 4.90 14.57
C LEU A 104 1.14 5.61 14.59
N PRO A 105 0.30 5.40 13.56
CA PRO A 105 -1.08 5.85 13.58
C PRO A 105 -1.85 5.27 14.78
N LYS A 106 -2.77 6.07 15.33
CA LYS A 106 -3.59 5.72 16.51
C LYS A 106 -4.85 4.96 16.14
#